data_AF-A0A5K1D563-F1
#
_entry.id   AF-A0A5K1D563-F1
#
_cell.length_a   1.000
_cell.length_b   1.000
_cell.length_c   1.000
_cell.angle_alpha   90.00
_cell.angle_beta   90.00
_cell.angle_gamma   90.00
#
_symmetry.space_group_name_H-M   'P 1'
#
loop_
_entity.id
_entity.type
_entity.pdbx_description
1 polymer ?
#
loop_
_entity_poly.entity_id
_entity_poly.type
_entity_poly.pdbx_seq_one_letter_code
_entity_poly.pdbx_strand_id
1 'polypeptide(L)'
;YPDDPYDRYWHPGAIDGTISVTIGDNTSSIQNSRDIPGKALVHAITPASSNATTLIVTPSSDISLDNAAYYYIFYFSEVSQAASQKKSRSFDFLVDGIKRNNDPIIPPYWSYVTDYNHGRNLTAGSVISLVNTLDASLPPILNAMELFKLKTGLADGTSRSD
;
A
#
# COMPACT_ATOMS: atom_id res chain seq x y z
N TYR A 1 -11.13 -0.53 -17.06
CA TYR A 1 -11.80 0.67 -17.58
C TYR A 1 -13.24 0.70 -17.06
N PRO A 2 -13.78 1.84 -16.57
CA PRO A 2 -13.27 3.20 -16.71
C PRO A 2 -12.34 3.70 -15.60
N ASP A 3 -12.28 3.01 -14.45
CA ASP A 3 -11.61 3.57 -13.26
C ASP A 3 -10.07 3.43 -13.28
N ASP A 4 -9.54 2.47 -14.05
CA ASP A 4 -8.10 2.31 -14.29
C ASP A 4 -7.80 2.49 -15.80
N PRO A 5 -6.94 3.46 -16.18
CA PRO A 5 -6.49 3.64 -17.56
C PRO A 5 -5.77 2.42 -18.14
N TYR A 6 -5.16 1.60 -17.30
CA TYR A 6 -4.44 0.38 -17.69
C TYR A 6 -5.29 -0.89 -17.58
N ASP A 7 -6.58 -0.75 -17.31
CA ASP A 7 -7.53 -1.86 -17.20
C ASP A 7 -7.12 -2.95 -16.18
N ARG A 8 -6.30 -2.58 -15.19
CA ARG A 8 -5.93 -3.51 -14.10
C ARG A 8 -7.12 -3.73 -13.18
N TYR A 9 -7.24 -4.96 -12.70
CA TYR A 9 -8.23 -5.34 -11.71
C TYR A 9 -7.63 -5.19 -10.30
N TRP A 10 -8.35 -4.48 -9.43
CA TRP A 10 -7.96 -4.25 -8.04
C TRP A 10 -8.84 -5.09 -7.12
N HIS A 11 -8.23 -6.05 -6.42
CA HIS A 11 -8.93 -6.90 -5.47
C HIS A 11 -9.11 -6.15 -4.14
N PRO A 12 -10.32 -6.16 -3.54
CA PRO A 12 -10.48 -5.71 -2.17
C PRO A 12 -9.60 -6.57 -1.25
N GLY A 13 -8.69 -5.95 -0.51
CA GLY A 13 -7.91 -6.64 0.52
C GLY A 13 -8.72 -6.77 1.80
N ALA A 14 -8.70 -7.94 2.44
CA ALA A 14 -9.37 -8.17 3.72
C ALA A 14 -8.35 -8.73 4.72
N ILE A 15 -7.80 -7.86 5.56
CA ILE A 15 -6.82 -8.27 6.56
C ILE A 15 -7.52 -8.40 7.91
N ASP A 16 -7.36 -9.58 8.54
CA ASP A 16 -7.91 -9.84 9.87
C ASP A 16 -7.45 -8.78 10.88
N GLY A 17 -8.40 -8.34 11.73
CA GLY A 17 -8.13 -7.31 12.74
C GLY A 17 -8.08 -5.88 12.20
N THR A 18 -8.48 -5.66 10.94
CA THR A 18 -8.61 -4.32 10.35
C THR A 18 -10.07 -3.90 10.12
N ILE A 19 -10.29 -2.59 10.00
CA ILE A 19 -11.54 -1.99 9.54
C ILE A 19 -11.26 -1.12 8.32
N SER A 20 -12.27 -0.96 7.45
CA SER A 20 -12.20 -0.06 6.31
C SER A 20 -12.63 1.36 6.69
N VAL A 21 -11.90 2.34 6.17
CA VAL A 21 -12.16 3.78 6.30
C VAL A 21 -12.08 4.45 4.93
N THR A 22 -12.77 5.58 4.74
CA THR A 22 -12.86 6.24 3.43
C THR A 22 -12.79 7.77 3.52
N ILE A 23 -12.30 8.43 2.48
CA ILE A 23 -12.45 9.87 2.26
C ILE A 23 -13.93 10.15 2.00
N GLY A 24 -14.61 10.85 2.91
CA GLY A 24 -15.98 11.33 2.68
C GLY A 24 -16.98 10.20 2.43
N ASP A 25 -17.79 10.33 1.36
CA ASP A 25 -18.68 9.28 0.89
C ASP A 25 -17.98 8.34 -0.12
N ASN A 26 -18.53 7.14 -0.34
CA ASN A 26 -17.96 6.13 -1.24
C ASN A 26 -17.98 6.51 -2.74
N THR A 27 -18.31 7.76 -3.08
CA THR A 27 -18.40 8.23 -4.49
C THR A 27 -17.21 9.08 -4.91
N SER A 28 -16.36 9.48 -3.96
CA SER A 28 -15.19 10.32 -4.21
C SER A 28 -14.08 9.58 -4.97
N SER A 29 -13.23 10.32 -5.68
CA SER A 29 -12.00 9.78 -6.30
C SER A 29 -10.90 10.83 -6.35
N ILE A 30 -9.67 10.41 -6.02
CA ILE A 30 -8.50 11.28 -6.15
C ILE A 30 -8.20 11.49 -7.64
N GLN A 31 -8.17 12.75 -8.07
CA GLN A 31 -7.90 13.13 -9.45
C GLN A 31 -6.41 13.07 -9.77
N ASN A 32 -6.07 12.90 -11.05
CA ASN A 32 -4.69 12.87 -11.56
C ASN A 32 -3.81 11.70 -11.04
N SER A 33 -4.40 10.66 -10.46
CA SER A 33 -3.67 9.42 -10.20
C SER A 33 -3.45 8.70 -11.54
N ARG A 34 -2.20 8.67 -12.01
CA ARG A 34 -1.86 8.00 -13.28
C ARG A 34 -1.61 6.52 -13.08
N ASP A 35 -0.91 6.18 -12.00
CA ASP A 35 -0.37 4.84 -11.79
C ASP A 35 -1.29 3.94 -10.95
N ILE A 36 -2.40 4.47 -10.43
CA ILE A 36 -3.38 3.75 -9.61
C ILE A 36 -4.76 4.39 -9.80
N PRO A 37 -5.87 3.63 -9.75
CA PRO A 37 -7.21 4.20 -9.75
C PRO A 37 -7.42 5.12 -8.55
N GLY A 38 -7.95 6.32 -8.79
CA GLY A 38 -8.25 7.28 -7.72
C GLY A 38 -9.23 6.72 -6.68
N LYS A 39 -10.07 5.76 -7.09
CA LYS A 39 -10.98 5.02 -6.19
C LYS A 39 -10.26 4.10 -5.20
N ALA A 40 -9.11 3.54 -5.56
CA ALA A 40 -8.33 2.74 -4.62
C ALA A 40 -7.69 3.61 -3.51
N LEU A 41 -7.44 4.89 -3.81
CA LEU A 41 -6.82 5.83 -2.88
C LEU A 41 -7.80 6.46 -1.88
N VAL A 42 -9.11 6.49 -2.18
CA VAL A 42 -10.09 7.03 -1.23
C VAL A 42 -10.47 6.04 -0.14
N HIS A 43 -10.19 4.76 -0.32
CA HIS A 43 -10.39 3.72 0.69
C HIS A 43 -9.06 3.36 1.34
N ALA A 44 -9.10 3.00 2.62
CA ALA A 44 -7.97 2.41 3.31
C ALA A 44 -8.41 1.39 4.35
N ILE A 45 -7.49 0.51 4.71
CA ILE A 45 -7.59 -0.31 5.91
C ILE A 45 -6.77 0.33 7.04
N THR A 46 -7.24 0.14 8.27
CA THR A 46 -6.55 0.55 9.49
C THR A 46 -6.86 -0.49 10.58
N PRO A 47 -5.99 -0.69 11.58
CA PRO A 47 -6.30 -1.55 12.72
C PRO A 47 -7.67 -1.23 13.34
N ALA A 48 -8.42 -2.27 13.72
CA ALA A 48 -9.75 -2.12 14.33
C ALA A 48 -9.71 -1.38 15.68
N SER A 49 -8.59 -1.50 16.40
CA SER A 49 -8.35 -0.75 17.63
C SER A 49 -7.79 0.63 17.32
N SER A 50 -8.46 1.69 17.80
CA SER A 50 -8.01 3.07 17.67
C SER A 50 -6.68 3.36 18.37
N ASN A 51 -6.29 2.51 19.33
CA ASN A 51 -5.04 2.65 20.10
C ASN A 51 -3.92 1.76 19.54
N ALA A 52 -4.16 1.03 18.45
CA ALA A 52 -3.12 0.22 17.83
C ALA A 52 -1.99 1.12 17.29
N THR A 53 -0.76 0.69 17.52
CA THR A 53 0.45 1.37 17.04
C THR A 53 1.07 0.67 15.84
N THR A 54 0.48 -0.43 15.38
CA THR A 54 1.02 -1.24 14.29
C THR A 54 -0.10 -1.81 13.44
N LEU A 55 0.08 -1.76 12.12
CA LEU A 55 -0.70 -2.51 11.15
C LEU A 55 0.20 -3.59 10.55
N ILE A 56 -0.20 -4.85 10.67
CA ILE A 56 0.50 -5.98 10.06
C ILE A 56 -0.19 -6.35 8.76
N VAL A 57 0.59 -6.54 7.71
CA VAL A 57 0.13 -6.94 6.39
C VAL A 57 0.90 -8.18 5.96
N THR A 58 0.18 -9.27 5.74
CA THR A 58 0.73 -10.53 5.23
C THR A 58 0.19 -10.76 3.82
N PRO A 59 0.99 -10.50 2.77
CA PRO A 59 0.56 -10.67 1.39
C PRO A 59 0.05 -12.08 1.04
N SER A 60 0.47 -13.09 1.80
CA SER A 60 0.22 -14.50 1.52
C SER A 60 -1.15 -15.03 1.96
N SER A 61 -1.92 -14.32 2.78
CA SER A 61 -3.21 -14.83 3.29
C SER A 61 -4.30 -14.82 2.22
N ASP A 62 -4.31 -13.78 1.37
CA ASP A 62 -5.38 -13.56 0.39
C ASP A 62 -4.90 -13.77 -1.06
N ILE A 63 -3.60 -13.60 -1.29
CA ILE A 63 -2.95 -13.76 -2.58
C ILE A 63 -2.07 -14.99 -2.44
N SER A 64 -2.41 -16.09 -3.11
CA SER A 64 -1.60 -17.32 -3.12
C SER A 64 -0.26 -17.06 -3.82
N LEU A 65 0.68 -16.44 -3.10
CA LEU A 65 2.00 -16.09 -3.60
C LEU A 65 2.86 -17.34 -3.63
N ASP A 66 3.35 -17.70 -4.81
CA ASP A 66 4.37 -18.73 -4.97
C ASP A 66 5.68 -18.30 -4.29
N ASN A 67 6.54 -19.27 -3.98
CA ASN A 67 7.89 -19.01 -3.49
C ASN A 67 8.76 -18.33 -4.58
N ALA A 68 8.71 -17.00 -4.61
CA ALA A 68 9.41 -16.13 -5.55
C ALA A 68 9.76 -14.80 -4.89
N ALA A 69 10.57 -13.99 -5.60
CA ALA A 69 10.83 -12.60 -5.24
C ALA A 69 9.77 -11.70 -5.86
N TYR A 70 9.34 -10.68 -5.12
CA TYR A 70 8.34 -9.73 -5.56
C TYR A 70 8.85 -8.29 -5.45
N TYR A 71 8.70 -7.52 -6.52
CA TYR A 71 8.74 -6.06 -6.47
C TYR A 71 7.39 -5.56 -5.93
N TYR A 72 7.40 -4.45 -5.20
CA TYR A 72 6.20 -3.94 -4.55
C TYR A 72 6.09 -2.42 -4.66
N ILE A 73 4.84 -1.97 -4.61
CA ILE A 73 4.47 -0.57 -4.41
C ILE A 73 3.31 -0.54 -3.42
N PHE A 74 3.45 0.23 -2.34
CA PHE A 74 2.40 0.50 -1.36
C PHE A 74 1.97 1.95 -1.51
N TYR A 75 0.66 2.20 -1.45
CA TYR A 75 0.05 3.49 -1.68
C TYR A 75 -0.61 3.99 -0.40
N PHE A 76 -0.31 5.24 -0.05
CA PHE A 76 -0.78 5.88 1.17
C PHE A 76 -1.41 7.22 0.87
N SER A 77 -2.67 7.39 1.24
CA SER A 77 -3.44 8.63 1.19
C SER A 77 -4.25 8.76 2.47
N GLU A 78 -4.16 9.93 3.12
CA GLU A 78 -4.94 10.17 4.33
C GLU A 78 -6.43 10.28 3.98
N VAL A 79 -7.26 9.63 4.79
CA VAL A 79 -8.72 9.62 4.62
C VAL A 79 -9.44 10.69 5.43
N SER A 80 -8.75 11.29 6.41
CA SER A 80 -9.25 12.37 7.26
C SER A 80 -8.47 13.66 7.05
N GLN A 81 -9.14 14.70 6.55
CA GLN A 81 -8.54 16.02 6.37
C GLN A 81 -7.93 16.56 7.68
N ALA A 82 -8.63 16.37 8.80
CA ALA A 82 -8.17 16.82 10.11
C ALA A 82 -6.92 16.07 10.57
N ALA A 83 -6.83 14.77 10.29
CA ALA A 83 -5.64 13.97 10.58
C ALA A 83 -4.43 14.43 9.76
N SER A 84 -4.63 14.75 8.47
CA SER A 84 -3.57 15.25 7.59
C SER A 84 -3.04 16.61 8.05
N GLN A 85 -3.94 17.55 8.36
CA GLN A 85 -3.58 18.89 8.84
C GLN A 85 -2.78 18.86 10.14
N LYS A 86 -3.12 17.93 11.04
CA LYS A 86 -2.43 17.74 12.32
C LYS A 86 -1.23 16.80 12.24
N LYS A 87 -0.96 16.20 11.08
CA LYS A 87 0.02 15.12 10.89
C LYS A 87 -0.16 13.99 11.92
N SER A 88 -1.41 13.65 12.22
CA SER A 88 -1.75 12.69 13.27
C SER A 88 -1.35 11.25 12.94
N ARG A 89 -1.19 10.91 11.66
CA ARG A 89 -0.61 9.65 11.20
C ARG A 89 0.81 9.87 10.70
N SER A 90 1.73 9.12 11.29
CA SER A 90 3.13 9.07 10.90
C SER A 90 3.66 7.69 11.26
N PHE A 91 4.18 6.94 10.31
CA PHE A 91 4.60 5.56 10.54
C PHE A 91 5.78 5.13 9.67
N ASP A 92 6.55 4.19 10.18
CA ASP A 92 7.65 3.54 9.47
C ASP A 92 7.18 2.26 8.77
N PHE A 93 7.76 2.01 7.59
CA PHE A 93 7.51 0.83 6.79
C PHE A 93 8.60 -0.21 7.05
N LEU A 94 8.21 -1.33 7.67
CA LEU A 94 9.11 -2.41 8.01
C LEU A 94 8.75 -3.65 7.20
N VAL A 95 9.78 -4.39 6.82
CA VAL A 95 9.66 -5.74 6.25
C VAL A 95 10.52 -6.66 7.11
N ASP A 96 9.89 -7.71 7.66
CA ASP A 96 10.54 -8.69 8.54
C ASP A 96 11.24 -8.00 9.73
N GLY A 97 10.60 -6.96 10.28
CA GLY A 97 11.12 -6.16 11.39
C GLY A 97 12.20 -5.14 11.02
N ILE A 98 12.59 -5.03 9.75
CA ILE A 98 13.64 -4.11 9.29
C ILE A 98 13.00 -2.93 8.56
N LYS A 99 13.25 -1.71 9.06
CA LYS A 99 12.80 -0.45 8.45
C LYS A 99 13.37 -0.29 7.03
N ARG A 100 12.51 0.05 6.07
CA ARG A 100 12.88 0.18 4.64
C ARG A 100 12.88 1.63 4.14
N ASN A 101 12.02 2.48 4.69
CA ASN A 101 11.93 3.91 4.39
C ASN A 101 12.97 4.72 5.18
N ASN A 102 13.47 5.82 4.60
CA ASN A 102 14.38 6.74 5.30
C ASN A 102 13.60 7.63 6.29
N ASP A 103 12.59 8.31 5.77
CA ASP A 103 11.72 9.22 6.54
C ASP A 103 10.35 8.56 6.79
N PRO A 104 9.71 8.82 7.94
CA PRO A 104 8.36 8.32 8.22
C PRO A 104 7.36 8.69 7.13
N ILE A 105 6.47 7.77 6.83
CA ILE A 105 5.37 7.99 5.91
C ILE A 105 4.33 8.85 6.62
N ILE A 106 4.05 10.03 6.05
CA ILE A 106 2.97 10.93 6.46
C ILE A 106 2.00 11.03 5.28
N PRO A 107 0.87 10.32 5.31
CA PRO A 107 -0.05 10.31 4.18
C PRO A 107 -0.68 11.69 3.94
N PRO A 108 -0.66 12.22 2.70
CA PRO A 108 -1.34 13.47 2.37
C PRO A 108 -2.84 13.25 2.12
N TYR A 109 -3.67 14.26 2.40
CA TYR A 109 -5.09 14.25 2.03
C TYR A 109 -5.27 14.69 0.57
N TRP A 110 -6.17 14.04 -0.19
CA TRP A 110 -6.41 14.28 -1.63
C TRP A 110 -5.18 14.11 -2.56
N SER A 111 -4.11 13.51 -2.07
CA SER A 111 -2.95 13.10 -2.84
C SER A 111 -2.45 11.78 -2.28
N TYR A 112 -1.35 11.24 -2.78
CA TYR A 112 -0.76 10.02 -2.26
C TYR A 112 0.76 10.07 -2.23
N VAL A 113 1.34 9.26 -1.36
CA VAL A 113 2.76 8.89 -1.38
C VAL A 113 2.88 7.40 -1.55
N THR A 114 4.02 6.96 -2.07
CA THR A 114 4.32 5.55 -2.28
C THR A 114 5.56 5.12 -1.53
N ASP A 115 5.52 3.95 -0.91
CA ASP A 115 6.73 3.22 -0.53
C ASP A 115 6.91 2.07 -1.52
N TYR A 116 8.11 1.93 -2.07
CA TYR A 116 8.39 0.95 -3.10
C TYR A 116 9.70 0.24 -2.83
N ASN A 117 9.90 -0.83 -3.58
CA ASN A 117 11.10 -1.64 -3.47
C ASN A 117 12.39 -0.83 -3.72
N HIS A 118 13.09 -0.48 -2.65
CA HIS A 118 14.42 0.14 -2.68
C HIS A 118 15.53 -0.89 -2.95
N GLY A 119 15.40 -1.69 -4.01
CA GLY A 119 16.31 -2.78 -4.37
C GLY A 119 16.25 -4.01 -3.46
N ARG A 120 15.20 -4.12 -2.64
CA ARG A 120 15.05 -5.19 -1.64
C ARG A 120 13.67 -5.85 -1.75
N ASN A 121 13.63 -6.97 -2.47
CA ASN A 121 12.43 -7.75 -2.78
C ASN A 121 11.72 -8.32 -1.55
N LEU A 122 10.40 -8.46 -1.66
CA LEU A 122 9.60 -9.28 -0.77
C LEU A 122 9.69 -10.74 -1.20
N THR A 123 9.46 -11.64 -0.25
CA THR A 123 9.19 -13.05 -0.52
C THR A 123 7.74 -13.36 -0.14
N ALA A 124 7.22 -14.52 -0.52
CA ALA A 124 5.89 -14.97 -0.11
C ALA A 124 5.73 -15.05 1.43
N GLY A 125 6.81 -15.23 2.18
CA GLY A 125 6.80 -15.27 3.65
C GLY A 125 7.05 -13.93 4.33
N SER A 126 7.29 -12.85 3.57
CA SER A 126 7.63 -11.56 4.18
C SER A 126 6.45 -10.96 4.93
N VAL A 127 6.72 -10.47 6.15
CA VAL A 127 5.76 -9.77 6.99
C VAL A 127 6.00 -8.27 6.85
N ILE A 128 5.00 -7.54 6.35
CA ILE A 128 5.03 -6.08 6.32
C ILE A 128 4.41 -5.56 7.61
N SER A 129 5.06 -4.58 8.22
CA SER A 129 4.53 -3.87 9.38
C SER A 129 4.63 -2.37 9.16
N LEU A 130 3.51 -1.67 9.30
CA LEU A 130 3.50 -0.22 9.43
C LEU A 130 3.50 0.10 10.92
N VAL A 131 4.50 0.82 11.41
CA VAL A 131 4.68 1.07 12.86
C VAL A 131 4.65 2.56 13.13
N ASN A 132 3.77 3.01 14.03
CA ASN A 132 3.68 4.41 14.42
C ASN A 132 5.04 4.98 14.85
N THR A 133 5.30 6.21 14.44
CA THR A 133 6.34 7.02 15.07
C THR A 133 5.88 7.52 16.44
N LEU A 134 6.82 8.04 17.23
CA LEU A 134 6.54 8.53 18.59
C LEU A 134 5.46 9.63 18.62
N ASP A 135 5.41 10.46 17.58
CA ASP A 135 4.52 11.63 17.51
C ASP A 135 3.14 11.30 16.89
N ALA A 136 2.93 10.05 16.44
CA ALA A 136 1.67 9.64 15.84
C ALA A 136 0.59 9.43 16.90
N SER A 137 -0.59 10.01 16.64
CA SER A 137 -1.78 9.94 17.52
C SER A 137 -2.91 9.09 16.93
N LEU A 138 -2.75 8.62 15.69
CA LEU A 138 -3.67 7.73 15.00
C LEU A 138 -2.91 6.50 14.49
N PRO A 139 -3.60 5.35 14.34
CA PRO A 139 -2.97 4.13 13.83
C PRO A 139 -2.47 4.30 12.38
N PRO A 140 -1.69 3.36 11.82
CA PRO A 140 -1.31 3.39 10.41
C PRO A 140 -2.52 3.14 9.48
N ILE A 141 -2.37 3.49 8.21
CA ILE A 141 -3.32 3.19 7.14
C ILE A 141 -2.63 2.59 5.93
N LEU A 142 -3.35 1.80 5.17
CA LEU A 142 -2.93 1.30 3.86
C LEU A 142 -4.09 1.42 2.88
N ASN A 143 -3.90 2.13 1.77
CA ASN A 143 -4.94 2.32 0.76
C ASN A 143 -4.92 1.20 -0.27
N ALA A 144 -3.74 0.91 -0.81
CA ALA A 144 -3.57 -0.14 -1.80
C ALA A 144 -2.13 -0.63 -1.84
N MET A 145 -1.92 -1.81 -2.44
CA MET A 145 -0.59 -2.31 -2.77
C MET A 145 -0.61 -3.06 -4.09
N GLU A 146 0.50 -3.01 -4.82
CA GLU A 146 0.78 -3.84 -5.99
C GLU A 146 1.98 -4.73 -5.71
N LEU A 147 1.90 -5.98 -6.17
CA LEU A 147 2.96 -6.98 -6.05
C LEU A 147 3.25 -7.57 -7.43
N PHE A 148 4.51 -7.50 -7.83
CA PHE A 148 4.97 -7.95 -9.14
C PHE A 148 5.95 -9.10 -8.96
N LYS A 149 5.55 -10.31 -9.37
CA LYS A 149 6.42 -11.50 -9.35
C LYS A 149 7.60 -11.29 -10.28
N LEU A 150 8.81 -11.34 -9.73
CA LEU A 150 10.02 -11.30 -10.52
C LEU A 150 10.27 -12.68 -11.14
N LYS A 151 10.34 -12.72 -12.47
CA LYS A 151 10.77 -13.91 -13.19
C LYS A 151 12.29 -13.92 -13.27
N THR A 152 12.89 -15.05 -12.91
CA THR A 152 14.32 -15.31 -13.16
C THR A 152 14.46 -15.99 -14.51
N GLY A 153 15.11 -15.32 -15.46
CA GLY A 153 15.36 -15.81 -16.82
C GLY A 153 15.32 -14.67 -17.84
N LEU A 154 16.19 -14.69 -18.85
CA LEU A 154 16.03 -13.80 -20.00
C LEU A 154 14.64 -14.05 -20.57
N ALA A 155 13.85 -13.00 -20.77
CA ALA A 155 12.74 -13.13 -21.71
C ALA A 155 13.39 -13.54 -23.04
N ASP A 156 12.98 -14.67 -23.61
CA ASP A 156 13.28 -14.98 -24.99
C ASP A 156 12.65 -13.85 -25.81
N GLY A 157 13.47 -12.84 -26.08
CA GLY A 157 13.07 -11.70 -26.89
C GLY A 157 12.63 -12.25 -28.23
N THR A 158 11.45 -11.83 -28.67
CA THR A 158 10.95 -12.11 -30.01
C THR A 158 12.06 -11.83 -31.01
N SER A 159 12.46 -12.86 -31.76
CA SER A 159 13.36 -12.79 -32.92
C SER A 159 13.06 -11.52 -33.74
N ARG A 160 14.08 -10.69 -33.98
CA ARG A 160 14.03 -9.62 -35.00
C ARG A 160 14.12 -10.26 -36.39
N SER A 161 13.01 -10.82 -36.86
CA SER A 161 12.89 -11.21 -38.26
C SER A 161 11.56 -10.73 -38.80
N ASP A 162 11.53 -9.41 -39.03
CA ASP A 162 10.55 -8.70 -39.84
C ASP A 162 11.34 -7.88 -40.87
#